data_AF-A0A2T7LUW9-F1
#
_entry.id   AF-A0A2T7LUW9-F1
#
_cell.length_a   1.000
_cell.length_b   1.000
_cell.length_c   1.000
_cell.angle_alpha   90.00
_cell.angle_beta   90.00
_cell.angle_gamma   90.00
#
_symmetry.space_group_name_H-M   'P 1'
#
loop_
_entity.id
_entity.type
_entity.pdbx_description
1 polymer ?
#
loop_
_entity_poly.entity_id
_entity_poly.type
_entity_poly.pdbx_seq_one_letter_code
_entity_poly.pdbx_strand_id
1 'polypeptide(L)' 'MSVSLSVTDVRTCEACWREPVTAARHTVLGRDLLCRACAEGGCPRRVDLFPPYGIYRLRRPASQSVVSNASIRGNGR' A
#
# COMPACT_ATOMS: atom_id res chain seq x y z
N MET A 1 6.34 -19.16 10.42
CA MET A 1 7.03 -18.09 9.67
C MET A 1 6.97 -16.83 10.52
N SER A 2 8.09 -16.41 11.09
CA SER A 2 8.19 -15.15 11.85
C SER A 2 8.90 -14.11 11.00
N VAL A 3 8.32 -12.92 10.89
CA VAL A 3 8.93 -11.79 10.20
C VAL A 3 10.03 -11.20 11.08
N SER A 4 11.20 -10.92 10.51
CA SER A 4 12.27 -10.19 11.21
C SER A 4 11.94 -8.71 11.26
N LEU A 5 11.67 -8.21 12.47
CA LEU A 5 11.33 -6.81 12.72
C LEU A 5 12.46 -6.11 13.48
N SER A 6 12.91 -4.98 12.95
CA SER A 6 13.86 -4.08 13.61
C SER A 6 13.20 -3.32 14.78
N VAL A 7 14.00 -2.56 15.53
CA VAL A 7 13.50 -1.72 16.62
C VAL A 7 12.58 -0.60 16.11
N THR A 8 12.80 -0.11 14.88
CA THR A 8 12.02 0.97 14.28
C THR A 8 10.78 0.49 13.53
N ASP A 9 10.60 -0.83 13.41
CA ASP A 9 9.47 -1.40 12.68
C ASP A 9 8.17 -1.32 13.46
N VAL A 10 7.10 -1.01 12.73
CA VAL A 10 5.74 -1.05 13.26
C VAL A 10 5.40 -2.49 13.62
N ARG A 11 4.83 -2.68 14.82
CA ARG A 11 4.45 -4.00 15.35
C ARG A 11 3.02 -4.40 14.99
N THR A 12 2.22 -3.44 14.56
CA THR A 12 0.83 -3.60 14.14
C THR A 12 0.71 -3.48 12.61
N CYS A 13 -0.13 -4.28 12.00
CA CYS A 13 -0.36 -4.29 10.55
C CYS A 13 -0.66 -2.89 10.01
N GLU A 14 0.09 -2.45 9.00
CA GLU A 14 -0.01 -1.11 8.40
C GLU A 14 -1.31 -0.87 7.59
N ALA A 15 -2.03 -1.94 7.24
CA ALA A 15 -3.32 -1.85 6.54
C ALA A 15 -4.50 -1.74 7.53
N CYS A 16 -4.65 -2.71 8.43
CA CYS A 16 -5.81 -2.77 9.32
C CYS A 16 -5.62 -2.03 10.66
N TRP A 17 -4.37 -1.81 11.09
CA TRP A 17 -4.00 -1.23 12.39
C TRP A 17 -4.67 -1.92 13.59
N ARG A 18 -4.94 -3.23 13.47
CA ARG A 18 -5.58 -4.03 14.52
C ARG A 18 -4.75 -5.25 14.87
N GLU A 19 -4.42 -6.03 13.86
CA GLU A 19 -3.67 -7.29 14.01
C GLU A 19 -2.15 -7.05 14.05
N PRO A 20 -1.38 -7.92 14.71
CA PRO A 20 0.08 -7.86 14.70
C PRO A 20 0.65 -8.15 13.31
N VAL A 21 1.87 -7.68 13.07
CA VAL A 21 2.61 -7.98 11.83
C VAL A 21 3.04 -9.44 11.84
N THR A 22 2.67 -10.16 10.79
CA THR A 22 3.04 -11.58 10.59
C THR A 22 3.57 -11.85 9.18
N ALA A 23 3.54 -10.85 8.29
CA ALA A 23 4.06 -10.91 6.93
C ALA A 23 4.75 -9.58 6.55
N ALA A 24 5.83 -9.68 5.77
CA ALA A 24 6.46 -8.52 5.14
C ALA A 24 6.34 -8.66 3.62
N ARG A 25 5.81 -7.62 2.96
CA ARG A 25 5.69 -7.54 1.49
C ARG A 25 6.67 -6.50 0.97
N HIS A 26 7.56 -6.89 0.08
CA HIS A 26 8.50 -5.95 -0.55
C HIS A 26 7.85 -5.30 -1.78
N THR A 27 7.93 -3.98 -1.86
CA THR A 27 7.43 -3.16 -2.98
C THR A 27 8.57 -2.31 -3.54
N VAL A 28 8.35 -1.67 -4.69
CA VAL A 28 9.34 -0.76 -5.29
C VAL A 28 9.67 0.42 -4.37
N LEU A 29 8.74 0.80 -3.48
CA LEU A 29 8.88 1.94 -2.56
C LEU A 29 9.43 1.54 -1.18
N GLY A 30 9.64 0.26 -0.90
CA GLY A 30 10.15 -0.22 0.38
C GLY A 30 9.54 -1.56 0.81
N ARG A 31 9.22 -1.69 2.09
CA ARG A 31 8.54 -2.87 2.63
C ARG A 31 7.26 -2.47 3.35
N ASP A 32 6.22 -3.28 3.17
CA ASP A 32 4.95 -3.17 3.88
C ASP A 32 4.91 -4.23 4.98
N LEU A 33 4.57 -3.83 6.18
CA LEU A 33 4.47 -4.72 7.35
C LEU A 33 3.00 -5.02 7.64
N LEU A 34 2.57 -6.25 7.37
CA LEU A 34 1.16 -6.62 7.32
C LEU A 34 0.86 -7.84 8.19
N CYS A 35 -0.40 -7.98 8.60
CA CYS A 35 -0.91 -9.28 9.05
C CYS A 35 -1.11 -10.20 7.83
N ARG A 36 -1.18 -11.50 8.06
CA ARG A 36 -1.30 -12.52 7.01
C ARG A 36 -2.50 -12.24 6.09
N ALA A 37 -3.67 -11.96 6.68
CA ALA A 37 -4.89 -11.70 5.91
C ALA A 37 -4.76 -10.48 4.99
N CYS A 38 -4.16 -9.39 5.46
CA CYS A 38 -3.96 -8.19 4.64
C CYS A 38 -2.88 -8.38 3.57
N ALA A 39 -1.85 -9.18 3.85
CA ALA A 39 -0.81 -9.50 2.87
C ALA A 39 -1.38 -10.36 1.72
N GLU A 40 -2.11 -11.43 2.05
CA GLU A 40 -2.74 -12.32 1.07
C GLU A 40 -3.88 -11.63 0.32
N GLY A 41 -4.66 -10.78 1.00
CA GLY A 41 -5.75 -10.01 0.40
C GLY A 41 -5.32 -8.79 -0.41
N GLY A 42 -4.01 -8.53 -0.55
CA GLY A 42 -3.51 -7.41 -1.34
C GLY A 42 -3.90 -6.04 -0.79
N CYS A 43 -4.20 -5.92 0.51
CA CYS A 43 -4.66 -4.66 1.08
C CYS A 43 -3.57 -3.56 0.99
N PRO A 44 -3.93 -2.31 0.65
CA PRO A 44 -3.01 -1.19 0.71
C PRO A 44 -2.75 -0.77 2.16
N ARG A 45 -1.62 -0.11 2.43
CA ARG A 45 -1.37 0.47 3.75
C ARG A 45 -2.29 1.67 3.94
N ARG A 46 -2.71 1.91 5.19
CA ARG A 46 -3.61 3.04 5.48
C ARG A 46 -2.96 4.39 5.16
N VAL A 47 -1.63 4.50 5.28
CA VAL A 47 -0.88 5.71 4.90
C VAL A 47 -0.90 6.00 3.40
N ASP A 48 -1.09 4.98 2.56
CA ASP A 48 -1.24 5.18 1.11
C ASP A 48 -2.64 5.72 0.79
N LEU A 49 -3.66 5.32 1.58
CA LEU A 49 -5.05 5.80 1.46
C LEU A 49 -5.24 7.20 2.06
N PHE A 50 -4.52 7.48 3.14
CA PHE A 50 -4.53 8.77 3.83
C PHE A 50 -3.09 9.28 3.94
N PRO A 51 -2.52 9.80 2.83
CA PRO A 51 -1.19 10.37 2.88
C PRO A 51 -1.17 11.47 3.94
N PRO A 52 -0.13 11.57 4.78
CA PRO A 52 -0.02 12.65 5.76
C PRO A 52 -0.10 14.04 5.10
N TYR A 53 0.27 14.12 3.82
CA TYR A 53 0.17 15.33 2.99
C TYR A 53 -1.19 15.53 2.31
N GLY A 54 -2.11 14.56 2.40
CA GLY A 54 -3.43 14.60 1.76
C GLY A 54 -4.35 15.66 2.38
N ILE A 55 -4.23 15.91 3.69
CA ILE A 55 -4.94 17.01 4.37
C ILE A 55 -4.28 18.36 4.05
N TYR A 56 -2.96 18.39 3.88
CA TYR A 56 -2.19 19.62 3.62
C TYR A 56 -1.98 19.96 2.14
N ARG A 57 -2.55 19.19 1.20
CA ARG A 57 -2.40 19.37 -0.26
C ARG A 57 -0.94 19.55 -0.73
N LEU A 58 0.04 19.03 0.00
CA LEU A 58 1.44 19.08 -0.43
C LEU A 58 1.65 17.99 -1.50
N ARG A 59 1.24 18.30 -2.74
CA ARG A 59 1.53 17.46 -3.91
C ARG A 59 3.04 17.51 -4.17
N ARG A 60 3.76 16.41 -3.96
CA ARG A 60 4.84 16.07 -4.89
C ARG A 60 4.20 15.31 -6.06
N PRO A 61 4.46 15.69 -7.31
CA PRO A 61 4.00 14.89 -8.43
C PRO A 61 4.80 13.58 -8.40
N ALA A 62 4.20 12.52 -7.86
CA ALA A 62 4.59 11.18 -8.25
C ALA A 62 4.13 11.07 -9.71
N SER A 63 5.10 11.01 -10.63
CA SER A 63 4.87 10.64 -12.02
C SER A 63 4.24 9.26 -12.05
N GLN A 64 2.91 9.22 -11.93
CA GLN A 64 2.12 8.02 -12.08
C GLN A 64 1.92 7.85 -13.59
N SER A 65 2.86 7.16 -14.22
CA SER A 65 2.59 6.43 -15.46
C SER A 65 1.63 5.29 -15.12
N VAL A 66 0.37 5.64 -14.84
CA VAL A 66 -0.72 4.69 -15.00
C VAL A 66 -0.77 4.45 -16.49
N VAL A 67 -0.25 3.31 -16.93
CA VAL A 67 -0.50 2.80 -18.27
C VAL A 67 -2.00 2.60 -18.33
N SER A 68 -2.70 3.57 -18.94
CA SER A 68 -4.12 3.50 -19.23
C SER A 68 -4.36 2.38 -20.25
N ASN A 69 -4.42 1.14 -19.80
CA ASN A 69 -5.03 0.05 -20.56
C ASN A 69 -6.56 0.18 -20.45
N ALA A 70 -7.09 1.23 -21.09
CA ALA A 70 -8.51 1.32 -21.42
C ALA A 70 -8.66 1.03 -22.91
N SER A 71 -8.44 -0.23 -23.30
CA SER A 71 -8.87 -0.75 -24.59
C SER A 71 -10.10 -1.59 -24.37
N ILE A 72 -11.29 -0.97 -24.26
CA ILE A 72 -12.58 -1.63 -24.53
C ILE A 72 -13.59 -0.62 -25.13
N ARG A 73 -13.67 -0.65 -26.47
CA ARG A 73 -14.87 -0.76 -27.32
C ARG A 73 -15.98 0.31 -27.25
N GLY A 74 -16.21 0.99 -28.39
CA GLY A 74 -17.50 1.62 -28.69
C GLY A 74 -17.50 2.64 -29.84
N ASN A 75 -17.28 2.20 -31.08
CA ASN A 75 -17.60 3.02 -32.26
C ASN A 75 -19.13 3.07 -32.42
N GLY A 76 -19.72 4.27 -32.37
CA GLY A 76 -21.16 4.47 -32.38
C GLY A 76 -21.56 5.69 -33.20
N ARG A 77 -21.74 5.46 -34.50
CA ARG A 77 -22.54 6.19 -35.52
C ARG A 77 -22.48 7.71 -35.57
#